data_AF-A0A397T0L3-F1
#
_entry.id   AF-A0A397T0L3-F1
#
_cell.length_a   1.000
_cell.length_b   1.000
_cell.length_c   1.000
_cell.angle_alpha   90.00
_cell.angle_beta   90.00
_cell.angle_gamma   90.00
#
_symmetry.space_group_name_H-M   'P 1'
#
loop_
_entity.id
_entity.type
_entity.pdbx_description
1 polymer ?
#
loop_
_entity_poly.entity_id
_entity_poly.type
_entity_poly.pdbx_seq_one_letter_code
_entity_poly.pdbx_strand_id
1 'polypeptide(L)'
;MPNSEEHQTILQSSDDEAPEAVSKTASKIQALVIKKKERGAQQELLRNKKRKRREIDTKLKEQKSRKVAKLSEKESDSKNKIDSIMKKINEKGLPKLLPTELLEDFADDEKTKRRKQIEHAQIDLEMSKIKPRIKKKKKKQRNTGPFTVVALQDSDFDKPIPTSKEIIEFKEDHFYGERLPRKNAILNASQGRKGAAIRFCRK
;
A
#
# COMPACT_ATOMS: atom_id res chain seq x y z
N MET A 1 -65.40 -14.41 42.05
CA MET A 1 -64.89 -15.71 42.55
C MET A 1 -65.57 -16.79 41.70
N PRO A 2 -64.91 -17.90 41.34
CA PRO A 2 -63.75 -18.01 40.43
C PRO A 2 -63.87 -19.22 39.43
N ASN A 3 -62.86 -19.37 38.56
CA ASN A 3 -62.37 -20.58 37.84
C ASN A 3 -63.28 -21.25 36.79
N SER A 4 -62.80 -21.78 35.64
CA SER A 4 -61.52 -22.44 35.30
C SER A 4 -61.33 -22.46 33.76
N GLU A 5 -60.15 -22.06 33.27
CA GLU A 5 -59.17 -22.89 32.52
C GLU A 5 -59.69 -23.64 31.28
N GLU A 6 -59.39 -23.10 30.09
CA GLU A 6 -59.24 -23.89 28.86
C GLU A 6 -57.85 -23.66 28.26
N HIS A 7 -56.97 -24.62 28.51
CA HIS A 7 -55.69 -24.78 27.83
C HIS A 7 -55.92 -25.31 26.41
N GLN A 8 -55.71 -24.47 25.39
CA GLN A 8 -55.51 -24.96 24.02
C GLN A 8 -54.02 -25.11 23.73
N THR A 9 -53.55 -26.34 23.88
CA THR A 9 -52.28 -26.83 23.34
C THR A 9 -52.35 -26.86 21.81
N ILE A 10 -51.76 -25.87 21.13
CA ILE A 10 -51.38 -25.99 19.71
C ILE A 10 -49.88 -26.28 19.69
N LEU A 11 -49.53 -27.50 20.09
CA LEU A 11 -48.32 -28.18 19.68
C LEU A 11 -48.66 -28.93 18.40
N GLN A 12 -48.47 -28.27 17.25
CA GLN A 12 -48.39 -28.96 15.97
C GLN A 12 -46.97 -28.75 15.42
N SER A 13 -46.10 -29.64 15.85
CA SER A 13 -44.86 -30.00 15.17
C SER A 13 -45.21 -30.70 13.86
N SER A 14 -45.14 -30.00 12.72
CA SER A 14 -45.03 -30.62 11.40
C SER A 14 -43.64 -30.32 10.84
N ASP A 15 -42.66 -31.05 11.36
CA ASP A 15 -41.25 -31.05 10.92
C ASP A 15 -41.01 -32.23 9.94
N ASP A 16 -42.07 -32.69 9.26
CA ASP A 16 -42.06 -33.86 8.37
C ASP A 16 -42.55 -33.50 6.95
N GLU A 17 -42.25 -32.28 6.51
CA GLU A 17 -42.35 -31.94 5.10
C GLU A 17 -41.09 -32.47 4.41
N ALA A 18 -41.11 -33.77 4.11
CA ALA A 18 -40.11 -34.44 3.28
C ALA A 18 -39.91 -33.61 2.00
N PRO A 19 -38.65 -33.38 1.55
CA PRO A 19 -38.41 -32.59 0.36
C PRO A 19 -39.18 -33.22 -0.81
N GLU A 20 -40.11 -32.46 -1.39
CA GLU A 20 -40.79 -32.85 -2.62
C GLU A 20 -39.73 -33.36 -3.60
N ALA A 21 -39.92 -34.57 -4.12
CA ALA A 21 -38.97 -35.21 -5.02
C ALA A 21 -38.82 -34.36 -6.30
N VAL A 22 -37.90 -33.40 -6.28
CA VAL A 22 -37.60 -32.53 -7.41
C VAL A 22 -37.12 -33.43 -8.53
N SER A 23 -37.95 -33.55 -9.58
CA SER A 23 -37.65 -34.37 -10.74
C SER A 23 -36.21 -34.10 -11.24
N LYS A 24 -35.46 -35.17 -11.49
CA LYS A 24 -34.04 -35.11 -11.93
C LYS A 24 -33.84 -34.17 -13.13
N THR A 25 -34.87 -33.95 -13.94
CA THR A 25 -34.87 -33.01 -15.07
C THR A 25 -34.91 -31.55 -14.64
N ALA A 26 -35.73 -31.19 -13.64
CA ALA A 26 -35.82 -29.84 -13.10
C ALA A 26 -34.51 -29.41 -12.42
N SER A 27 -33.89 -30.32 -11.66
CA SER A 27 -32.56 -30.09 -11.07
C SER A 27 -31.49 -29.82 -12.13
N LYS A 28 -31.49 -30.60 -13.23
CA LYS A 28 -30.57 -30.39 -14.36
C LYS A 28 -30.77 -29.03 -15.04
N ILE A 29 -32.02 -28.58 -15.21
CA ILE A 29 -32.33 -27.27 -15.78
C ILE A 29 -31.85 -26.15 -14.85
N GLN A 30 -32.12 -26.25 -13.55
CA GLN A 30 -31.66 -25.27 -12.56
C GLN A 30 -30.13 -25.19 -12.53
N ALA A 31 -29.42 -26.31 -12.54
CA ALA A 31 -27.96 -26.35 -12.59
C ALA A 31 -27.39 -25.64 -13.84
N LEU A 32 -28.02 -25.81 -15.01
CA LEU A 32 -27.62 -25.10 -16.22
C LEU A 32 -27.88 -23.59 -16.14
N VAL A 33 -29.00 -23.18 -15.52
CA VAL A 33 -29.30 -21.76 -15.30
C VAL A 33 -28.30 -21.13 -14.35
N ILE A 34 -27.96 -21.80 -13.24
CA ILE A 34 -26.94 -21.33 -12.29
C ILE A 34 -25.59 -21.17 -12.99
N LYS A 35 -25.14 -22.18 -13.74
CA LYS A 35 -23.88 -22.12 -14.49
C LYS A 35 -23.83 -20.98 -15.52
N LYS A 36 -24.96 -20.67 -16.17
CA LYS A 36 -25.06 -19.51 -17.08
C LYS A 36 -24.97 -18.19 -16.32
N LYS A 37 -25.65 -18.07 -15.18
CA LYS A 37 -25.60 -16.88 -14.30
C LYS A 37 -24.18 -16.63 -13.77
N GLU A 38 -23.50 -17.67 -13.30
CA GLU A 38 -22.12 -17.60 -12.82
C GLU A 38 -21.16 -17.11 -13.91
N ARG A 39 -21.26 -17.67 -15.13
CA ARG A 39 -20.47 -17.22 -16.28
C ARG A 39 -20.75 -15.75 -16.62
N GLY A 40 -22.01 -15.32 -16.59
CA GLY A 40 -22.40 -13.92 -16.77
C GLY A 40 -21.75 -13.01 -15.72
N ALA A 41 -21.87 -13.35 -14.45
CA ALA A 41 -21.29 -12.59 -13.34
C ALA A 41 -19.76 -12.49 -13.44
N GLN A 42 -19.08 -13.58 -13.80
CA GLN A 42 -17.62 -13.56 -14.02
C GLN A 42 -17.22 -12.64 -15.17
N GLN A 43 -17.96 -12.66 -16.28
CA GLN A 43 -17.70 -11.77 -17.41
C GLN A 43 -17.92 -10.30 -17.05
N GLU A 44 -18.97 -9.98 -16.30
CA GLU A 44 -19.23 -8.62 -15.82
C GLU A 44 -18.14 -8.14 -14.87
N LEU A 45 -17.68 -8.98 -13.94
CA LEU A 45 -16.54 -8.66 -13.07
C LEU A 45 -15.27 -8.34 -13.88
N LEU A 46 -14.99 -9.12 -14.93
CA LEU A 46 -13.85 -8.85 -15.82
C LEU A 46 -14.03 -7.55 -16.61
N ARG A 47 -15.23 -7.25 -17.11
CA ARG A 47 -15.55 -5.98 -17.78
C ARG A 47 -15.37 -4.79 -16.84
N ASN A 48 -15.84 -4.90 -15.59
CA ASN A 48 -15.69 -3.88 -14.57
C ASN A 48 -14.21 -3.64 -14.21
N LYS A 49 -13.41 -4.71 -14.06
CA LYS A 49 -11.96 -4.60 -13.86
C LYS A 49 -11.27 -3.90 -15.03
N LYS A 50 -11.62 -4.23 -16.28
CA LYS A 50 -11.08 -3.57 -17.48
C LYS A 50 -11.47 -2.09 -17.54
N ARG A 51 -12.72 -1.75 -17.22
CA ARG A 51 -13.20 -0.36 -17.17
C ARG A 51 -12.43 0.47 -16.14
N LYS A 52 -12.26 -0.05 -14.91
CA LYS A 52 -11.47 0.60 -13.86
C LYS A 52 -10.02 0.85 -14.28
N ARG A 53 -9.38 -0.11 -14.97
CA ARG A 53 -8.03 0.08 -15.52
C ARG A 53 -7.96 1.24 -16.52
N ARG A 54 -8.91 1.29 -17.46
CA ARG A 54 -8.99 2.39 -18.44
C ARG A 54 -9.15 3.75 -17.75
N GLU A 55 -10.01 3.85 -16.74
CA GLU A 55 -10.21 5.08 -15.97
C GLU A 55 -8.96 5.53 -15.21
N ILE A 56 -8.14 4.59 -14.72
CA ILE A 56 -6.87 4.91 -14.07
C ILE A 56 -5.85 5.39 -15.11
N ASP A 57 -5.76 4.71 -16.25
CA ASP A 57 -4.81 5.05 -17.32
C ASP A 57 -5.13 6.42 -17.93
N THR A 58 -6.41 6.76 -18.12
CA THR A 58 -6.80 8.09 -18.60
C THR A 58 -6.45 9.18 -17.60
N LYS A 59 -6.73 8.98 -16.30
CA LYS A 59 -6.34 9.91 -15.23
C LYS A 59 -4.82 10.09 -15.15
N LEU A 60 -4.05 9.00 -15.27
CA LEU A 60 -2.60 9.05 -15.26
C LEU A 60 -2.04 9.80 -16.47
N LYS A 61 -2.61 9.57 -17.67
CA LYS A 61 -2.24 10.28 -18.89
C LYS A 61 -2.53 11.78 -18.77
N GLU A 62 -3.67 12.15 -18.22
CA GLU A 62 -4.04 13.55 -17.97
C GLU A 62 -3.13 14.22 -16.93
N GLN A 63 -2.78 13.52 -15.85
CA GLN A 63 -1.82 14.05 -14.88
C GLN A 63 -0.43 14.28 -15.51
N LYS A 64 0.02 13.35 -16.36
CA LYS A 64 1.29 13.50 -17.08
C LYS A 64 1.25 14.68 -18.06
N SER A 65 0.18 14.83 -18.85
CA SER A 65 0.06 15.97 -19.78
C SER A 65 0.00 17.31 -19.05
N ARG A 66 -0.75 17.39 -17.94
CA ARG A 66 -0.80 18.59 -17.07
C ARG A 66 0.58 18.92 -16.48
N LYS A 67 1.37 17.93 -16.05
CA LYS A 67 2.73 18.16 -15.54
C LYS A 67 3.66 18.67 -16.63
N VAL A 68 3.60 18.09 -17.83
CA VAL A 68 4.40 18.52 -18.97
C VAL A 68 4.06 19.96 -19.37
N ALA A 69 2.76 20.30 -19.47
CA ALA A 69 2.32 21.66 -19.79
C ALA A 69 2.82 22.70 -18.76
N LYS A 70 2.73 22.38 -17.46
CA LYS A 70 3.25 23.25 -16.39
C LYS A 70 4.77 23.43 -16.44
N LEU A 71 5.51 22.43 -16.90
CA LEU A 71 6.96 22.54 -17.08
C LEU A 71 7.29 23.40 -18.28
N SER A 72 6.58 23.25 -19.40
CA SER A 72 6.79 24.09 -20.58
C SER A 72 6.47 25.56 -20.33
N GLU A 73 5.41 25.87 -19.57
CA GLU A 73 5.08 27.27 -19.19
C GLU A 73 6.16 27.89 -18.30
N LYS A 74 6.68 27.12 -17.31
CA LYS A 74 7.78 27.58 -16.47
C LYS A 74 9.08 27.77 -17.25
N GLU A 75 9.35 26.92 -18.22
CA GLU A 75 10.53 27.07 -19.09
C GLU A 75 10.43 28.34 -19.93
N SER A 76 9.27 28.66 -20.52
CA SER A 76 9.08 29.92 -21.26
C SER A 76 9.22 31.15 -20.36
N ASP A 77 8.67 31.13 -19.16
CA ASP A 77 8.78 32.25 -18.21
C ASP A 77 10.21 32.45 -17.72
N SER A 78 10.95 31.35 -17.50
CA SER A 78 12.34 31.40 -17.06
C SER A 78 13.27 31.94 -18.15
N LYS A 79 13.07 31.55 -19.41
CA LYS A 79 13.85 32.08 -20.55
C LYS A 79 13.65 33.58 -20.72
N ASN A 80 12.40 34.05 -20.66
CA ASN A 80 12.09 35.48 -20.73
C ASN A 80 12.71 36.29 -19.57
N LYS A 81 12.76 35.72 -18.35
CA LYS A 81 13.45 36.34 -17.21
C LYS A 81 14.96 36.37 -17.37
N ILE A 82 15.57 35.28 -17.85
CA ILE A 82 17.01 35.21 -18.09
C ILE A 82 17.43 36.21 -19.17
N ASP A 83 16.66 36.31 -20.26
CA ASP A 83 16.91 37.29 -21.32
C ASP A 83 16.76 38.74 -20.83
N SER A 84 15.80 39.00 -19.94
CA SER A 84 15.65 40.31 -19.28
C SER A 84 16.84 40.63 -18.35
N ILE A 85 17.35 39.64 -17.62
CA ILE A 85 18.51 39.80 -16.73
C ILE A 85 19.79 40.03 -17.55
N MET A 86 20.00 39.25 -18.62
CA MET A 86 21.15 39.40 -19.52
C MET A 86 21.18 40.78 -20.20
N LYS A 87 20.03 41.30 -20.64
CA LYS A 87 19.93 42.67 -21.16
C LYS A 87 20.32 43.71 -20.10
N LYS A 88 19.83 43.57 -18.86
CA LYS A 88 20.19 44.49 -17.75
C LYS A 88 21.67 44.45 -17.39
N ILE A 89 22.32 43.29 -17.46
CA ILE A 89 23.75 43.15 -17.18
C ILE A 89 24.58 43.83 -18.29
N ASN A 90 24.16 43.71 -19.55
CA ASN A 90 24.83 44.40 -20.67
C ASN A 90 24.67 45.93 -20.59
N GLU A 91 23.53 46.43 -20.10
CA GLU A 91 23.29 47.87 -19.96
C GLU A 91 23.94 48.49 -18.71
N LYS A 92 24.08 47.74 -17.60
CA LYS A 92 24.55 48.28 -16.31
C LYS A 92 25.98 47.86 -15.92
N GLY A 93 26.64 47.03 -16.72
CA GLY A 93 27.95 46.46 -16.42
C GLY A 93 27.88 45.35 -15.36
N LEU A 94 28.93 44.53 -15.30
CA LEU A 94 29.00 43.42 -14.34
C LEU A 94 28.89 43.96 -12.90
N PRO A 95 28.02 43.37 -12.04
CA PRO A 95 27.97 43.72 -10.64
C PRO A 95 29.34 43.44 -10.00
N LYS A 96 29.79 44.33 -9.12
CA LYS A 96 31.01 44.12 -8.33
C LYS A 96 30.89 42.78 -7.57
N LEU A 97 31.83 41.87 -7.84
CA LEU A 97 31.90 40.56 -7.20
C LEU A 97 32.01 40.72 -5.67
N LEU A 98 31.48 39.73 -4.93
CA LEU A 98 31.66 39.67 -3.49
C LEU A 98 33.16 39.53 -3.14
N PRO A 99 33.60 40.11 -2.01
CA PRO A 99 34.96 39.95 -1.51
C PRO A 99 35.33 38.47 -1.34
N THR A 100 36.52 38.10 -1.80
CA THR A 100 37.05 36.72 -1.74
C THR A 100 37.26 36.21 -0.31
N GLU A 101 37.43 37.12 0.66
CA GLU A 101 37.60 36.80 2.08
C GLU A 101 36.39 36.03 2.67
N LEU A 102 35.17 36.25 2.16
CA LEU A 102 33.96 35.55 2.62
C LEU A 102 33.79 34.14 2.02
N LEU A 103 34.58 33.78 1.01
CA LEU A 103 34.52 32.47 0.36
C LEU A 103 35.42 31.43 1.03
N GLU A 104 36.46 31.86 1.75
CA GLU A 104 37.42 30.96 2.41
C GLU A 104 36.81 30.23 3.61
N ASP A 105 35.87 30.86 4.33
CA ASP A 105 35.17 30.28 5.49
C ASP A 105 34.34 29.02 5.16
N PHE A 106 33.93 28.83 3.90
CA PHE A 106 33.13 27.67 3.48
C PHE A 106 33.96 26.47 3.02
N ALA A 107 35.27 26.63 2.79
CA ALA A 107 36.14 25.57 2.30
C ALA A 107 36.59 24.60 3.41
N ASP A 108 36.66 25.05 4.66
CA ASP A 108 37.15 24.22 5.78
C ASP A 108 36.10 23.28 6.40
N ASP A 109 34.82 23.47 6.07
CA ASP A 109 33.70 22.67 6.60
C ASP A 109 33.57 21.25 5.99
N GLU A 110 34.38 20.88 5.00
CA GLU A 110 34.37 19.52 4.43
C GLU A 110 35.10 18.48 5.27
N LYS A 111 36.07 18.89 6.12
CA LYS A 111 36.90 17.96 6.90
C LYS A 111 36.14 17.31 8.07
N THR A 112 35.11 17.97 8.61
CA THR A 112 34.33 17.47 9.76
C THR A 112 33.29 16.39 9.39
N LYS A 113 32.92 16.26 8.11
CA LYS A 113 31.89 15.31 7.64
C LYS A 113 32.36 13.84 7.64
N ARG A 114 33.67 13.58 7.55
CA ARG A 114 34.23 12.21 7.52
C ARG A 114 34.21 11.50 8.88
N ARG A 115 34.32 12.24 9.99
CA ARG A 115 34.35 11.66 11.35
C ARG A 115 32.98 11.12 11.80
N LYS A 116 31.89 11.77 11.38
CA LYS A 116 30.51 11.39 11.73
C LYS A 116 30.02 10.09 11.08
N GLN A 117 30.67 9.61 10.01
CA GLN A 117 30.26 8.38 9.32
C GLN A 117 30.72 7.10 10.03
N ILE A 118 31.79 7.16 10.82
CA ILE A 118 32.36 5.99 11.52
C ILE A 118 31.54 5.64 12.77
N GLU A 119 31.05 6.65 13.49
CA GLU A 119 30.22 6.45 14.70
C GLU A 119 28.86 5.81 14.38
N HIS A 120 28.25 6.16 13.25
CA HIS A 120 26.98 5.56 12.82
C HIS A 120 27.08 4.05 12.58
N ALA A 121 28.19 3.57 12.03
CA ALA A 121 28.40 2.15 11.74
C ALA A 121 28.57 1.30 13.02
N GLN A 122 29.06 1.89 14.10
CA GLN A 122 29.21 1.20 15.39
C GLN A 122 27.87 1.08 16.13
N ILE A 123 27.01 2.10 16.03
CA ILE A 123 25.68 2.12 16.67
C ILE A 123 24.76 1.03 16.06
N ASP A 124 24.78 0.84 14.74
CA ASP A 124 23.94 -0.16 14.06
C ASP A 124 24.30 -1.60 14.44
N LEU A 125 25.59 -1.87 14.72
CA LEU A 125 26.07 -3.19 15.13
C LEU A 125 25.60 -3.55 16.55
N GLU A 126 25.55 -2.57 17.47
CA GLU A 126 25.07 -2.78 18.84
C GLU A 126 23.55 -2.99 18.93
N MET A 127 22.78 -2.31 18.08
CA MET A 127 21.32 -2.44 18.04
C MET A 127 20.85 -3.83 17.60
N SER A 128 21.68 -4.57 16.84
CA SER A 128 21.37 -5.93 16.39
C SER A 128 21.44 -7.01 17.50
N LYS A 129 22.08 -6.71 18.64
CA LYS A 129 22.25 -7.65 19.77
C LYS A 129 21.16 -7.53 20.84
N ILE A 130 20.26 -6.55 20.71
CA ILE A 130 19.19 -6.30 21.68
C ILE A 130 18.02 -7.23 21.35
N LYS A 131 17.88 -8.31 22.12
CA LYS A 131 16.71 -9.21 22.03
C LYS A 131 15.42 -8.40 22.16
N PRO A 132 14.44 -8.55 21.24
CA PRO A 132 13.22 -7.77 21.29
C PRO A 132 12.45 -8.07 22.58
N ARG A 133 12.25 -7.03 23.39
CA ARG A 133 11.50 -7.10 24.65
C ARG A 133 10.06 -7.51 24.33
N ILE A 134 9.68 -8.76 24.64
CA ILE A 134 8.36 -9.33 24.35
C ILE A 134 7.30 -8.57 25.17
N LYS A 135 6.56 -7.67 24.51
CA LYS A 135 5.42 -6.98 25.13
C LYS A 135 4.26 -7.97 25.27
N LYS A 136 3.81 -8.20 26.51
CA LYS A 136 2.59 -8.99 26.78
C LYS A 136 1.39 -8.30 26.13
N LYS A 137 0.73 -8.94 25.16
CA LYS A 137 -0.49 -8.41 24.54
C LYS A 137 -1.63 -8.42 25.57
N LYS A 138 -2.33 -7.30 25.72
CA LYS A 138 -3.51 -7.22 26.60
C LYS A 138 -4.64 -8.05 25.96
N LYS A 139 -5.22 -8.99 26.72
CA LYS A 139 -6.43 -9.73 26.29
C LYS A 139 -7.59 -8.74 26.23
N LYS A 140 -8.33 -8.70 25.12
CA LYS A 140 -9.52 -7.84 24.95
C LYS A 140 -10.73 -8.32 25.78
N GLN A 141 -10.71 -9.57 26.24
CA GLN A 141 -11.81 -10.18 26.99
C GLN A 141 -11.44 -10.32 28.47
N ARG A 142 -12.39 -9.96 29.34
CA ARG A 142 -12.30 -10.23 30.78
C ARG A 142 -13.27 -11.35 31.10
N ASN A 143 -12.74 -12.41 31.72
CA ASN A 143 -13.56 -13.52 32.21
C ASN A 143 -13.98 -13.18 33.64
N THR A 144 -15.28 -13.14 33.89
CA THR A 144 -15.86 -12.95 35.22
C THR A 144 -16.68 -14.19 35.55
N GLY A 145 -16.02 -15.23 36.07
CA GLY A 145 -16.65 -16.51 36.40
C GLY A 145 -17.14 -17.27 35.15
N PRO A 146 -18.42 -17.69 35.09
CA PRO A 146 -18.95 -18.46 33.96
C PRO A 146 -19.23 -17.61 32.70
N PHE A 147 -19.16 -16.29 32.81
CA PHE A 147 -19.46 -15.38 31.70
C PHE A 147 -18.21 -14.64 31.20
N THR A 148 -18.11 -14.49 29.89
CA THR A 148 -17.11 -13.67 29.21
C THR A 148 -17.69 -12.31 28.86
N VAL A 149 -17.14 -11.25 29.46
CA VAL A 149 -17.52 -9.87 29.13
C VAL A 149 -16.62 -9.40 27.98
N VAL A 150 -17.24 -9.17 26.82
CA VAL A 150 -16.58 -8.65 25.62
C VAL A 150 -17.11 -7.24 25.36
N ALA A 151 -16.22 -6.24 25.41
CA ALA A 151 -16.60 -4.89 25.00
C ALA A 151 -16.71 -4.84 23.47
N LEU A 152 -17.90 -4.58 22.96
CA LEU A 152 -18.13 -4.21 21.56
C LEU A 152 -17.53 -2.81 21.36
N GLN A 153 -16.35 -2.75 20.73
CA GLN A 153 -15.72 -1.47 20.37
C GLN A 153 -15.89 -1.24 18.87
N ASP A 154 -16.42 -0.08 18.50
CA ASP A 154 -16.59 0.39 17.11
C ASP A 154 -15.28 0.94 16.50
N SER A 155 -14.14 0.81 17.18
CA SER A 155 -12.90 1.50 16.81
C SER A 155 -12.09 0.85 15.66
N ASP A 156 -12.58 -0.28 15.12
CA ASP A 156 -11.89 -1.04 14.09
C ASP A 156 -12.44 -0.78 12.65
N PHE A 157 -13.45 0.09 12.46
CA PHE A 157 -14.03 0.37 11.13
C PHE A 157 -13.04 1.01 10.12
N ASP A 158 -12.05 1.76 10.58
CA ASP A 158 -11.08 2.43 9.69
C ASP A 158 -9.86 1.57 9.34
N LYS A 159 -9.71 0.40 9.98
CA LYS A 159 -8.58 -0.49 9.75
C LYS A 159 -8.99 -1.65 8.85
N PRO A 160 -8.15 -2.03 7.87
CA PRO A 160 -8.42 -3.23 7.08
C PRO A 160 -8.47 -4.45 8.00
N ILE A 161 -9.43 -5.33 7.76
CA ILE A 161 -9.56 -6.60 8.49
C ILE A 161 -8.23 -7.36 8.35
N PRO A 162 -7.59 -7.74 9.47
CA PRO A 162 -6.35 -8.51 9.40
C PRO A 162 -6.62 -9.85 8.72
N THR A 163 -5.84 -10.18 7.71
CA THR A 163 -5.89 -11.50 7.06
C THR A 163 -5.50 -12.59 8.06
N SER A 164 -6.19 -13.73 8.03
CA SER A 164 -5.86 -14.85 8.89
C SER A 164 -4.44 -15.35 8.65
N LYS A 165 -3.77 -15.80 9.71
CA LYS A 165 -2.39 -16.29 9.65
C LYS A 165 -2.25 -17.49 8.72
N GLU A 166 -3.20 -18.40 8.77
CA GLU A 166 -3.25 -19.58 7.90
C GLU A 166 -3.17 -19.22 6.41
N ILE A 167 -3.85 -18.14 5.98
CA ILE A 167 -3.81 -17.68 4.59
C ILE A 167 -2.44 -17.08 4.24
N ILE A 168 -1.84 -16.35 5.17
CA ILE A 168 -0.50 -15.76 4.98
C ILE A 168 0.53 -16.90 4.89
N GLU A 169 0.53 -17.80 5.87
CA GLU A 169 1.43 -18.96 5.95
C GLU A 169 1.28 -19.86 4.73
N PHE A 170 0.04 -20.12 4.29
CA PHE A 170 -0.21 -20.88 3.05
C PHE A 170 0.39 -20.19 1.83
N LYS A 171 0.23 -18.86 1.68
CA LYS A 171 0.84 -18.12 0.57
C LYS A 171 2.35 -18.14 0.67
N GLU A 172 2.90 -18.00 1.87
CA GLU A 172 4.34 -18.01 2.10
C GLU A 172 4.94 -19.35 1.73
N ASP A 173 4.38 -20.45 2.21
CA ASP A 173 4.85 -21.80 1.88
C ASP A 173 4.60 -22.16 0.40
N HIS A 174 3.41 -21.85 -0.12
CA HIS A 174 3.05 -22.20 -1.50
C HIS A 174 3.87 -21.43 -2.53
N PHE A 175 4.07 -20.13 -2.31
CA PHE A 175 4.81 -19.30 -3.26
C PHE A 175 6.27 -19.18 -2.94
N TYR A 176 6.71 -19.21 -1.68
CA TYR A 176 8.10 -18.95 -1.28
C TYR A 176 8.73 -20.11 -0.50
N GLY A 177 8.05 -21.24 -0.37
CA GLY A 177 8.62 -22.44 0.24
C GLY A 177 9.80 -23.01 -0.56
N GLU A 178 10.52 -23.94 0.08
CA GLU A 178 11.77 -24.52 -0.42
C GLU A 178 11.60 -25.44 -1.65
N ARG A 179 10.36 -25.68 -2.09
CA ARG A 179 10.03 -26.51 -3.27
C ARG A 179 10.75 -26.08 -4.54
N LEU A 180 11.10 -24.80 -4.66
CA LEU A 180 11.90 -24.28 -5.76
C LEU A 180 13.13 -23.57 -5.18
N PRO A 181 14.36 -24.03 -5.50
CA PRO A 181 15.58 -23.36 -5.05
C PRO A 181 15.67 -21.98 -5.70
N ARG A 182 15.17 -20.98 -4.99
CA ARG A 182 15.27 -19.58 -5.41
C ARG A 182 16.58 -19.04 -4.89
N LYS A 183 17.42 -18.55 -5.81
CA LYS A 183 18.53 -17.71 -5.43
C LYS A 183 17.93 -16.46 -4.78
N ASN A 184 18.22 -16.21 -3.51
CA ASN A 184 17.94 -14.92 -2.90
C ASN A 184 18.59 -13.88 -3.82
N ALA A 185 17.78 -13.13 -4.56
CA ALA A 185 18.26 -12.03 -5.36
C ALA A 185 18.69 -10.96 -4.35
N ILE A 186 19.93 -11.09 -3.86
CA ILE A 186 20.64 -9.99 -3.21
C ILE A 186 20.80 -8.97 -4.33
N LEU A 187 19.81 -8.09 -4.46
CA LEU A 187 19.87 -6.92 -5.31
C LEU A 187 21.02 -6.07 -4.76
N ASN A 188 22.24 -6.32 -5.23
CA ASN A 188 23.37 -5.39 -5.16
C ASN A 188 23.09 -4.14 -6.02
N ALA A 189 21.84 -3.68 -6.09
CA ALA A 189 21.39 -2.58 -6.93
C ALA A 189 21.76 -1.20 -6.38
N SER A 190 22.54 -1.11 -5.30
CA SER A 190 22.97 0.19 -4.75
C SER A 190 24.38 0.26 -4.18
N GLN A 191 25.20 -0.79 -4.29
CA GLN A 191 26.65 -0.68 -4.00
C GLN A 191 27.49 -0.38 -5.26
N GLY A 192 26.85 0.08 -6.34
CA GLY A 192 27.54 0.76 -7.42
C GLY A 192 28.07 2.10 -6.93
N ARG A 193 29.38 2.15 -6.67
CA ARG A 193 30.20 3.36 -6.43
C ARG A 193 29.55 4.63 -6.97
N LYS A 194 29.12 5.54 -6.09
CA LYS A 194 28.94 6.96 -6.45
C LYS A 194 30.33 7.58 -6.66
N GLY A 195 30.95 7.27 -7.79
CA GLY A 195 32.23 7.83 -8.21
C GLY A 195 32.06 8.46 -9.58
N ALA A 196 32.39 9.74 -9.66
CA ALA A 196 32.46 10.59 -10.85
C ALA A 196 32.51 9.87 -12.21
N ALA A 197 31.47 10.06 -13.04
CA ALA A 197 31.54 10.19 -14.51
C ALA A 197 30.26 9.66 -15.17
N ILE A 198 29.22 10.49 -15.27
CA ILE A 198 28.41 10.56 -16.49
C ILE A 198 28.11 12.05 -16.73
N ARG A 199 29.16 12.84 -17.04
CA ARG A 199 28.98 14.11 -17.74
C ARG A 199 28.73 13.77 -19.21
N PHE A 200 27.47 13.66 -19.61
CA PHE A 200 27.10 13.68 -21.02
C PHE A 200 27.22 15.12 -21.52
N CYS A 201 28.40 15.50 -22.02
CA CYS A 201 28.52 16.61 -22.94
C CYS A 201 28.07 16.13 -24.32
N ARG A 202 26.96 16.67 -24.83
CA ARG A 202 26.61 16.53 -26.25
C ARG A 202 27.53 17.46 -27.05
N LYS A 203 28.17 16.93 -28.10
CA LYS A 203 28.75 17.73 -29.18
C LYS A 203 27.64 18.29 -30.05
#